data_AF-F9DGJ4-F1
#
_entry.id   AF-F9DGJ4-F1
#
_cell.length_a   1.000
_cell.length_b   1.000
_cell.length_c   1.000
_cell.angle_alpha   90.00
_cell.angle_beta   90.00
_cell.angle_gamma   90.00
#
_symmetry.space_group_name_H-M   'P 1'
#
loop_
_entity.id
_entity.type
_entity.pdbx_description
1 polymer ?
#
loop_
_entity_poly.entity_id
_entity_poly.type
_entity_poly.pdbx_seq_one_letter_code
_entity_poly.pdbx_strand_id
1 'polypeptide(L)'
;MKRLLFTFYLIVITITIKAAKADPTPFTIIQPDGTKLTLVLHGDEHFSWISTLDGVLVTKKNKGYYVAKVTSNGTLEATNLLAHNEETRTSAEIKIAKTQKKVLFFKNATQKIATIRRAIGIGQASIPYFPHEGSPKVLTILVDFEDNPFTVKDPKASFEQYLNGEGKPVSFGTKEELNYGSVGQYFKDMSNGKFTPKFGLVGPYRMPKPLAYYGKDAGASHDVNIMELIKDACEAVNGNIDFKDYDSNGDKIIDLVYVIYAGYAQSMGGNKSTDIWPKSSFSYGGINIDGYTIGRYGVSNELNANRTSPTKDGKVVKMINGIGLFCHEFSHTMGLPDFYPLTAEAQIDNQGMEYWDLMDGGEYTNNGYSPTPYTPWEKEVMGWTSLKTLKDSTINVTLQPDDAWKIESDNSDEYLIVHNIQKKGWHTGIAKLGHGMLVYRINYGKNKVNMYDRVNDIPGKPGMTIVPADGILYSSYTAITDEEHKRYKESHASDPFPGTHNVTELMEVQLNLSTLKKPLYNIKEDTNEQTITFDYLKKPNPTGISTVSKNDNPTYERIYTLDGRYMGTNETELPKGIYIKGGKKLMK
;
A
#
# COMPACT_ATOMS: atom_id res chain seq x y z
N MET A 1 5.00 -17.00 73.19
CA MET A 1 5.60 -15.73 72.73
C MET A 1 6.08 -15.90 71.30
N LYS A 2 5.57 -15.05 70.40
CA LYS A 2 5.82 -15.03 68.95
C LYS A 2 7.21 -14.47 68.65
N ARG A 3 7.96 -15.07 67.70
CA ARG A 3 8.84 -14.33 66.77
C ARG A 3 8.99 -15.04 65.41
N LEU A 4 8.57 -14.31 64.38
CA LEU A 4 9.02 -14.20 62.98
C LEU A 4 9.46 -15.46 62.21
N LEU A 5 8.57 -15.89 61.30
CA LEU A 5 8.91 -16.42 59.98
C LEU A 5 8.52 -15.35 58.95
N PHE A 6 9.49 -14.82 58.20
CA PHE A 6 9.24 -14.09 56.97
C PHE A 6 9.79 -14.92 55.82
N THR A 7 8.90 -15.69 55.20
CA THR A 7 9.15 -16.40 53.95
C THR A 7 8.95 -15.44 52.80
N PHE A 8 10.00 -15.28 52.01
CA PHE A 8 10.03 -14.60 50.73
C PHE A 8 9.08 -15.32 49.75
N TYR A 9 8.09 -14.64 49.20
CA TYR A 9 7.41 -15.08 47.97
C TYR A 9 7.38 -13.94 46.98
N LEU A 10 8.36 -13.99 46.07
CA LEU A 10 8.40 -13.29 44.80
C LEU A 10 7.49 -14.09 43.86
N ILE A 11 6.31 -13.57 43.54
CA ILE A 11 5.53 -14.07 42.39
C ILE A 11 5.78 -13.11 41.23
N VAL A 12 6.79 -13.47 40.43
CA VAL A 12 6.87 -13.06 39.02
C VAL A 12 5.89 -13.98 38.28
N ILE A 13 4.77 -13.42 37.82
CA ILE A 13 4.04 -14.02 36.71
C ILE A 13 4.20 -13.05 35.54
N THR A 14 5.00 -13.52 34.59
CA THR A 14 5.11 -13.03 33.22
C THR A 14 3.72 -12.96 32.59
N ILE A 15 3.24 -11.75 32.32
CA ILE A 15 2.09 -11.57 31.43
C ILE A 15 2.66 -11.35 30.03
N THR A 16 2.51 -12.35 29.18
CA THR A 16 2.50 -12.20 27.72
C THR A 16 1.67 -10.97 27.35
N ILE A 17 2.29 -9.97 26.74
CA ILE A 17 1.61 -8.73 26.33
C ILE A 17 0.67 -9.07 25.17
N LYS A 18 -0.54 -9.52 25.50
CA LYS A 18 -1.71 -9.34 24.64
C LYS A 18 -2.33 -8.01 25.05
N ALA A 19 -2.35 -7.07 24.12
CA ALA A 19 -3.16 -5.86 24.18
C ALA A 19 -4.60 -6.23 24.59
N ALA A 20 -5.10 -5.61 25.66
CA ALA A 20 -6.40 -5.95 26.24
C ALA A 20 -7.18 -4.67 26.46
N LYS A 21 -8.34 -4.56 25.81
CA LYS A 21 -9.32 -3.49 26.04
C LYS A 21 -9.61 -3.40 27.54
N ALA A 22 -9.64 -2.18 28.08
CA ALA A 22 -10.08 -1.94 29.44
C ALA A 22 -11.48 -2.50 29.66
N ASP A 23 -11.69 -3.21 30.78
CA ASP A 23 -13.02 -3.62 31.20
C ASP A 23 -13.82 -2.38 31.63
N PRO A 24 -14.89 -2.01 30.89
CA PRO A 24 -15.68 -0.83 31.20
C PRO A 24 -16.69 -1.09 32.32
N THR A 25 -16.68 -2.27 32.95
CA THR A 25 -17.54 -2.58 34.09
C THR A 25 -17.25 -1.61 35.24
N PRO A 26 -18.27 -0.87 35.75
CA PRO A 26 -18.07 0.06 36.85
C PRO A 26 -17.55 -0.65 38.11
N PHE A 27 -16.58 -0.04 38.79
CA PHE A 27 -16.01 -0.55 40.04
C PHE A 27 -16.09 0.52 41.14
N THR A 28 -16.30 0.09 42.38
CA THR A 28 -16.42 1.00 43.53
C THR A 28 -15.15 0.94 44.39
N ILE A 29 -14.67 2.12 44.80
CA ILE A 29 -13.55 2.26 45.75
C ILE A 29 -14.00 3.06 46.97
N ILE A 30 -13.23 2.95 48.06
CA ILE A 30 -13.35 3.80 49.24
C ILE A 30 -12.29 4.89 49.15
N GLN A 31 -12.71 6.14 49.21
CA GLN A 31 -11.84 7.30 49.22
C GLN A 31 -11.17 7.50 50.60
N PRO A 32 -10.07 8.27 50.70
CA PRO A 32 -9.39 8.54 51.97
C PRO A 32 -10.25 9.17 53.07
N ASP A 33 -11.37 9.81 52.73
CA ASP A 33 -12.33 10.37 53.68
C ASP A 33 -13.45 9.38 54.09
N GLY A 34 -13.37 8.13 53.61
CA GLY A 34 -14.33 7.07 53.90
C GLY A 34 -15.55 7.02 52.98
N THR A 35 -15.69 7.97 52.04
CA THR A 35 -16.79 7.96 51.07
C THR A 35 -16.59 6.89 49.99
N LYS A 36 -17.69 6.45 49.36
CA LYS A 36 -17.64 5.52 48.22
C LYS A 36 -17.65 6.31 46.91
N LEU A 37 -16.80 5.91 45.96
CA LEU A 37 -16.77 6.45 44.61
C LEU A 37 -16.88 5.33 43.58
N THR A 38 -17.79 5.47 42.63
CA THR A 38 -17.95 4.54 41.50
C THR A 38 -17.25 5.08 40.27
N LEU A 39 -16.38 4.26 39.68
CA LEU A 39 -15.47 4.62 38.60
C LEU A 39 -15.63 3.66 37.42
N VAL A 40 -15.26 4.15 36.24
CA VAL A 40 -15.19 3.39 35.00
C VAL A 40 -13.79 3.59 34.41
N LEU A 41 -13.12 2.48 34.07
CA LEU A 41 -11.89 2.50 33.30
C LEU A 41 -12.24 2.43 31.82
N HIS A 42 -11.61 3.28 31.03
CA HIS A 42 -11.81 3.35 29.59
C HIS A 42 -10.48 3.17 28.86
N GLY A 43 -10.55 2.78 27.60
CA GLY A 43 -9.40 2.71 26.70
C GLY A 43 -8.71 1.35 26.63
N ASP A 44 -7.40 1.36 26.44
CA ASP A 44 -6.54 0.19 26.23
C ASP A 44 -5.09 0.45 26.72
N GLU A 45 -4.15 -0.41 26.36
CA GLU A 45 -2.72 -0.29 26.70
C GLU A 45 -2.01 0.92 26.07
N HIS A 46 -2.58 1.52 25.02
CA HIS A 46 -2.01 2.66 24.32
C HIS A 46 -2.55 3.98 24.86
N PHE A 47 -3.82 4.01 25.27
CA PHE A 47 -4.43 5.16 25.91
C PHE A 47 -5.59 4.74 26.81
N SER A 48 -5.50 5.04 28.11
CA SER A 48 -6.57 4.79 29.07
C SER A 48 -6.81 5.96 30.01
N TRP A 49 -8.03 6.05 30.51
CA TRP A 49 -8.44 7.07 31.49
C TRP A 49 -9.54 6.54 32.40
N ILE A 50 -9.73 7.21 33.54
CA ILE A 50 -10.76 6.86 34.51
C ILE A 50 -11.74 8.02 34.64
N SER A 51 -13.02 7.70 34.69
CA SER A 51 -14.08 8.66 34.98
C SER A 51 -15.00 8.18 36.09
N THR A 52 -15.77 9.10 36.67
CA THR A 52 -17.00 8.75 37.38
C THR A 52 -18.07 8.24 36.40
N LEU A 53 -19.17 7.69 36.91
CA LEU A 53 -20.28 7.18 36.08
C LEU A 53 -20.87 8.23 35.14
N ASP A 54 -20.99 9.47 35.61
CA ASP A 54 -21.45 10.65 34.84
C ASP A 54 -20.33 11.33 34.04
N GLY A 55 -19.17 10.68 33.92
CA GLY A 55 -18.12 11.06 32.99
C GLY A 55 -17.19 12.19 33.44
N VAL A 56 -17.12 12.53 34.72
CA VAL A 56 -16.10 13.46 35.24
C VAL A 56 -14.74 12.77 35.20
N LEU A 57 -13.75 13.40 34.57
CA LEU A 57 -12.40 12.83 34.47
C LEU A 57 -11.70 12.91 35.83
N VAL A 58 -11.11 11.82 36.28
CA VAL A 58 -10.39 11.75 37.55
C VAL A 58 -8.97 11.23 37.35
N THR A 59 -8.12 11.47 38.33
CA THR A 59 -6.78 10.89 38.38
C THR A 59 -6.39 10.54 39.80
N LYS A 60 -5.55 9.52 39.93
CA LYS A 60 -5.13 8.98 41.21
C LYS A 60 -4.01 9.82 41.80
N LYS A 61 -4.18 10.25 43.05
CA LYS A 61 -3.18 10.99 43.83
C LYS A 61 -3.33 10.59 45.31
N ASN A 62 -2.26 10.50 46.09
CA ASN A 62 -2.34 10.28 47.55
C ASN A 62 -3.32 9.17 48.01
N LYS A 63 -3.32 8.02 47.32
CA LYS A 63 -4.21 6.86 47.58
C LYS A 63 -5.72 7.09 47.31
N GLY A 64 -6.14 8.26 46.82
CA GLY A 64 -7.50 8.56 46.41
C GLY A 64 -7.62 8.96 44.93
N TYR A 65 -8.85 9.18 44.48
CA TYR A 65 -9.15 9.74 43.16
C TYR A 65 -9.63 11.18 43.30
N TYR A 66 -9.02 12.06 42.51
CA TYR A 66 -9.24 13.50 42.57
C TYR A 66 -9.81 13.98 41.23
N VAL A 67 -10.66 15.00 41.26
CA VAL A 67 -11.17 15.64 40.05
C VAL A 67 -9.97 16.15 39.25
N ALA A 68 -9.87 15.79 37.98
CA ALA A 68 -8.78 16.20 37.13
C ALA A 68 -9.03 17.59 36.53
N LYS A 69 -7.97 18.36 36.29
CA LYS A 69 -7.98 19.46 35.32
C LYS A 69 -7.36 18.97 34.01
N VAL A 70 -7.87 19.49 32.89
CA VAL A 70 -7.24 19.28 31.57
C VAL A 70 -6.26 20.43 31.35
N THR A 71 -4.98 20.11 31.19
CA THR A 71 -3.92 21.10 30.95
C THR A 71 -4.04 21.74 29.56
N SER A 72 -3.28 22.81 29.30
CA SER A 72 -3.18 23.41 27.96
C SER A 72 -2.71 22.42 26.89
N ASN A 73 -1.98 21.38 27.29
CA ASN A 73 -1.46 20.33 26.42
C ASN A 73 -2.41 19.12 26.34
N GLY A 74 -3.66 19.24 26.82
CA GLY A 74 -4.66 18.19 26.74
C GLY A 74 -4.36 16.94 27.57
N THR A 75 -3.58 17.05 28.65
CA THR A 75 -3.30 15.95 29.60
C THR A 75 -4.10 16.12 30.89
N LEU A 76 -4.31 15.04 31.64
CA LEU A 76 -4.94 15.10 32.96
C LEU A 76 -3.91 15.41 34.04
N GLU A 77 -4.25 16.35 34.93
CA GLU A 77 -3.50 16.64 36.13
C GLU A 77 -4.45 16.65 37.34
N ALA A 78 -4.03 16.04 38.44
CA ALA A 78 -4.84 15.94 39.65
C ALA A 78 -5.00 17.30 40.31
N THR A 79 -6.23 17.70 40.61
CA THR A 79 -6.46 18.80 41.54
C THR A 79 -6.29 18.33 43.00
N ASN A 80 -6.52 19.22 43.95
CA ASN A 80 -6.59 18.87 45.38
C ASN A 80 -8.03 18.57 45.83
N LEU A 81 -9.00 18.48 44.90
CA LEU A 81 -10.38 18.14 45.21
C LEU A 81 -10.60 16.65 45.08
N LEU A 82 -10.87 16.00 46.21
CA LEU A 82 -11.23 14.59 46.25
C LEU A 82 -12.56 14.38 45.51
N ALA A 83 -12.63 13.37 44.66
CA ALA A 83 -13.78 13.14 43.80
C ALA A 83 -14.86 12.30 44.49
N HIS A 84 -16.11 12.73 44.35
CA HIS A 84 -17.30 12.04 44.83
C HIS A 84 -18.27 11.67 43.70
N ASN A 85 -19.19 10.73 44.00
CA ASN A 85 -20.34 10.44 43.15
C ASN A 85 -21.23 11.68 43.02
N GLU A 86 -21.97 11.80 41.92
CA GLU A 86 -22.74 13.00 41.53
C GLU A 86 -23.60 13.56 42.67
N GLU A 87 -24.35 12.69 43.35
CA GLU A 87 -25.23 13.02 44.48
C GLU A 87 -24.53 13.62 45.71
N THR A 88 -23.22 13.44 45.83
CA THR A 88 -22.43 13.79 47.03
C THR A 88 -21.33 14.82 46.76
N ARG A 89 -21.23 15.34 45.53
CA ARG A 89 -20.19 16.31 45.19
C ARG A 89 -20.38 17.64 45.88
N THR A 90 -19.25 18.20 46.30
CA THR A 90 -19.17 19.58 46.75
C THR A 90 -19.35 20.57 45.58
N SER A 91 -19.77 21.79 45.88
CA SER A 91 -19.89 22.86 44.87
C SER A 91 -18.55 23.17 44.17
N ALA A 92 -17.43 22.96 44.86
CA ALA A 92 -16.09 23.14 44.30
C ALA A 92 -15.77 22.06 43.24
N GLU A 93 -16.12 20.80 43.49
CA GLU A 93 -15.96 19.71 42.51
C GLU A 93 -16.81 19.96 41.26
N ILE A 94 -18.08 20.35 41.44
CA ILE A 94 -18.99 20.65 40.32
C ILE A 94 -18.40 21.76 39.44
N LYS A 95 -17.84 22.81 40.05
CA LYS A 95 -17.22 23.92 39.31
C LYS A 95 -16.02 23.44 38.49
N ILE A 96 -15.11 22.65 39.07
CA ILE A 96 -13.94 22.15 38.35
C ILE A 96 -14.31 21.14 37.27
N ALA A 97 -15.24 20.22 37.55
CA ALA A 97 -15.72 19.24 36.59
C ALA A 97 -16.29 19.91 35.32
N LYS A 98 -17.05 21.00 35.47
CA LYS A 98 -17.58 21.79 34.33
C LYS A 98 -16.49 22.51 33.53
N THR A 99 -15.34 22.82 34.13
CA THR A 99 -14.21 23.48 33.45
C THR A 99 -13.26 22.50 32.75
N GLN A 100 -13.49 21.18 32.86
CA GLN A 100 -12.70 20.19 32.14
C GLN A 100 -12.84 20.41 30.63
N LYS A 101 -11.74 20.76 29.97
CA LYS A 101 -11.67 20.88 28.51
C LYS A 101 -11.66 19.49 27.86
N LYS A 102 -12.74 18.71 28.06
CA LYS A 102 -12.83 17.30 27.62
C LYS A 102 -12.58 17.16 26.11
N VAL A 103 -13.07 18.10 25.30
CA VAL A 103 -12.79 18.14 23.85
C VAL A 103 -11.29 18.23 23.56
N LEU A 104 -10.54 19.05 24.30
CA LEU A 104 -9.08 19.16 24.15
C LEU A 104 -8.36 17.89 24.65
N PHE A 105 -8.83 17.30 25.76
CA PHE A 105 -8.32 16.04 26.27
C PHE A 105 -8.48 14.91 25.26
N PHE A 106 -9.69 14.71 24.73
CA PHE A 106 -9.96 13.67 23.74
C PHE A 106 -9.29 13.97 22.39
N LYS A 107 -9.19 15.24 21.97
CA LYS A 107 -8.41 15.61 20.78
C LYS A 107 -6.92 15.27 20.93
N ASN A 108 -6.31 15.59 22.07
CA ASN A 108 -4.92 15.26 22.35
C ASN A 108 -4.71 13.75 22.53
N ALA A 109 -5.71 13.03 23.05
CA ALA A 109 -5.71 11.58 23.12
C ALA A 109 -5.72 10.96 21.73
N THR A 110 -6.66 11.36 20.86
CA THR A 110 -6.73 10.91 19.47
C THR A 110 -5.47 11.30 18.71
N GLN A 111 -4.91 12.50 18.94
CA GLN A 111 -3.64 12.90 18.35
C GLN A 111 -2.48 12.08 18.88
N LYS A 112 -2.37 11.82 20.18
CA LYS A 112 -1.32 10.95 20.73
C LYS A 112 -1.45 9.52 20.21
N ILE A 113 -2.66 8.97 20.14
CA ILE A 113 -2.93 7.67 19.50
C ILE A 113 -2.52 7.74 18.03
N ALA A 114 -2.89 8.78 17.29
CA ALA A 114 -2.51 8.97 15.89
C ALA A 114 -1.02 9.29 15.67
N THR A 115 -0.31 9.81 16.67
CA THR A 115 1.15 10.03 16.64
C THR A 115 1.89 8.77 17.12
N ILE A 116 1.23 7.93 17.91
CA ILE A 116 1.67 6.58 18.33
C ILE A 116 1.34 5.54 17.25
N ARG A 117 0.37 5.80 16.35
CA ARG A 117 0.23 5.17 15.03
C ARG A 117 1.47 5.53 14.22
N ARG A 118 2.59 4.86 14.53
CA ARG A 118 3.79 4.85 13.69
C ARG A 118 3.30 4.53 12.28
N ALA A 119 3.83 5.25 11.28
CA ALA A 119 3.88 4.68 9.94
C ALA A 119 4.39 3.23 10.12
N ILE A 120 3.56 2.26 9.74
CA ILE A 120 3.95 0.86 9.85
C ILE A 120 5.20 0.70 9.01
N GLY A 121 6.27 0.21 9.60
CA GLY A 121 7.55 0.05 8.91
C GLY A 121 7.85 -1.42 8.65
N ILE A 122 8.87 -1.65 7.83
CA ILE A 122 9.49 -2.97 7.69
C ILE A 122 9.99 -3.45 9.07
N GLY A 123 9.70 -4.72 9.35
CA GLY A 123 10.08 -5.39 10.58
C GLY A 123 11.57 -5.74 10.65
N GLN A 124 11.93 -6.45 11.72
CA GLN A 124 13.28 -6.98 11.88
C GLN A 124 13.19 -8.51 11.87
N ALA A 125 13.87 -9.12 10.92
CA ALA A 125 14.02 -10.57 10.83
C ALA A 125 15.33 -11.03 11.49
N SER A 126 15.43 -12.33 11.79
CA SER A 126 16.65 -12.94 12.36
C SER A 126 17.84 -12.82 11.41
N ILE A 127 17.60 -12.98 10.12
CA ILE A 127 18.50 -12.56 9.05
C ILE A 127 18.03 -11.18 8.57
N PRO A 128 18.87 -10.13 8.62
CA PRO A 128 18.48 -8.77 8.22
C PRO A 128 17.89 -8.75 6.81
N TYR A 129 16.84 -7.96 6.60
CA TYR A 129 16.35 -7.66 5.25
C TYR A 129 17.39 -6.84 4.49
N PHE A 130 17.40 -6.95 3.16
CA PHE A 130 18.20 -6.10 2.30
C PHE A 130 17.82 -4.63 2.55
N PRO A 131 18.78 -3.70 2.65
CA PRO A 131 18.47 -2.30 2.87
C PRO A 131 17.59 -1.74 1.75
N HIS A 132 16.54 -1.03 2.11
CA HIS A 132 15.60 -0.40 1.18
C HIS A 132 15.76 1.13 1.12
N GLU A 133 16.88 1.65 1.59
CA GLU A 133 17.28 3.05 1.50
C GLU A 133 18.76 3.17 1.15
N GLY A 134 19.19 4.31 0.64
CA GLY A 134 20.58 4.56 0.24
C GLY A 134 20.95 3.87 -1.07
N SER A 135 22.20 3.45 -1.20
CA SER A 135 22.75 2.83 -2.42
C SER A 135 23.50 1.52 -2.13
N PRO A 136 22.88 0.55 -1.44
CA PRO A 136 23.52 -0.73 -1.14
C PRO A 136 23.85 -1.49 -2.43
N LYS A 137 24.89 -2.34 -2.36
CA LYS A 137 25.29 -3.19 -3.47
C LYS A 137 24.65 -4.57 -3.36
N VAL A 138 24.18 -5.08 -4.49
CA VAL A 138 23.67 -6.46 -4.64
C VAL A 138 24.70 -7.26 -5.42
N LEU A 139 25.13 -8.42 -4.93
CA LEU A 139 25.98 -9.31 -5.71
C LEU A 139 25.11 -10.05 -6.72
N THR A 140 25.19 -9.68 -8.00
CA THR A 140 24.40 -10.32 -9.05
C THR A 140 25.27 -11.22 -9.92
N ILE A 141 24.93 -12.50 -10.00
CA ILE A 141 25.74 -13.52 -10.67
C ILE A 141 24.95 -14.08 -11.86
N LEU A 142 25.48 -13.92 -13.07
CA LEU A 142 24.98 -14.62 -14.25
C LEU A 142 25.50 -16.05 -14.25
N VAL A 143 24.60 -17.03 -14.40
CA VAL A 143 24.97 -18.45 -14.45
C VAL A 143 24.31 -19.18 -15.61
N ASP A 144 25.04 -20.12 -16.20
CA ASP A 144 24.51 -21.01 -17.21
C ASP A 144 24.87 -22.47 -16.93
N PHE A 145 24.32 -23.37 -17.75
CA PHE A 145 24.42 -24.82 -17.53
C PHE A 145 24.87 -25.53 -18.81
N GLU A 146 25.44 -26.72 -18.66
CA GLU A 146 25.87 -27.52 -19.82
C GLU A 146 24.70 -27.85 -20.76
N ASP A 147 23.55 -28.18 -20.19
CA ASP A 147 22.32 -28.50 -20.90
C ASP A 147 21.48 -27.28 -21.29
N ASN A 148 21.81 -26.09 -20.77
CA ASN A 148 21.05 -24.87 -20.99
C ASN A 148 21.94 -23.61 -20.89
N PRO A 149 22.73 -23.29 -21.95
CA PRO A 149 23.52 -22.08 -22.02
C PRO A 149 22.64 -20.83 -22.26
N PHE A 150 23.18 -19.64 -21.96
CA PHE A 150 22.53 -18.37 -22.32
C PHE A 150 22.27 -18.27 -23.83
N THR A 151 21.18 -17.59 -24.17
CA THR A 151 20.69 -17.43 -25.53
C THR A 151 20.69 -15.98 -25.99
N VAL A 152 20.61 -15.03 -25.06
CA VAL A 152 20.97 -13.63 -25.27
C VAL A 152 22.43 -13.56 -25.74
N LYS A 153 22.68 -12.74 -26.77
CA LYS A 153 23.97 -12.74 -27.49
C LYS A 153 25.13 -12.26 -26.61
N ASP A 154 24.89 -11.23 -25.82
CA ASP A 154 25.84 -10.69 -24.85
C ASP A 154 25.14 -10.61 -23.48
N PRO A 155 25.13 -11.72 -22.70
CA PRO A 155 24.43 -11.76 -21.43
C PRO A 155 24.88 -10.66 -20.48
N LYS A 156 26.17 -10.33 -20.46
CA LYS A 156 26.71 -9.30 -19.59
C LYS A 156 26.17 -7.93 -19.99
N ALA A 157 26.24 -7.54 -21.26
CA ALA A 157 25.72 -6.24 -21.69
C ALA A 157 24.18 -6.15 -21.55
N SER A 158 23.44 -7.21 -21.91
CA SER A 158 21.98 -7.23 -21.80
C SER A 158 21.53 -7.12 -20.34
N PHE A 159 22.15 -7.87 -19.41
CA PHE A 159 21.77 -7.80 -18.00
C PHE A 159 22.33 -6.57 -17.27
N GLU A 160 23.43 -5.98 -17.74
CA GLU A 160 23.90 -4.71 -17.19
C GLU A 160 22.88 -3.58 -17.42
N GLN A 161 22.31 -3.46 -18.63
CA GLN A 161 21.26 -2.48 -18.85
C GLN A 161 19.95 -2.86 -18.15
N TYR A 162 19.62 -4.16 -18.08
CA TYR A 162 18.42 -4.66 -17.39
C TYR A 162 18.44 -4.27 -15.91
N LEU A 163 19.60 -4.33 -15.26
CA LEU A 163 19.76 -4.05 -13.83
C LEU A 163 20.08 -2.58 -13.53
N ASN A 164 21.05 -2.00 -14.24
CA ASN A 164 21.66 -0.72 -13.89
C ASN A 164 21.45 0.39 -14.94
N GLY A 165 20.78 0.10 -16.07
CA GLY A 165 20.60 1.07 -17.15
C GLY A 165 19.78 2.29 -16.73
N GLU A 166 20.09 3.46 -17.31
CA GLU A 166 19.28 4.67 -17.16
C GLU A 166 18.43 4.93 -18.41
N GLY A 167 17.17 5.29 -18.22
CA GLY A 167 16.23 5.51 -19.32
C GLY A 167 15.75 4.22 -20.01
N LYS A 168 15.33 4.36 -21.27
CA LYS A 168 14.73 3.27 -22.05
C LYS A 168 15.83 2.32 -22.56
N PRO A 169 15.75 1.00 -22.29
CA PRO A 169 16.69 0.02 -22.81
C PRO A 169 16.74 -0.02 -24.34
N VAL A 170 17.92 -0.32 -24.87
CA VAL A 170 18.17 -0.49 -26.31
C VAL A 170 18.24 -1.98 -26.66
N SER A 171 17.77 -2.32 -27.87
CA SER A 171 17.77 -3.71 -28.32
C SER A 171 19.19 -4.22 -28.60
N PHE A 172 19.54 -5.37 -28.03
CA PHE A 172 20.70 -6.16 -28.44
C PHE A 172 20.31 -7.43 -29.22
N GLY A 173 19.04 -7.51 -29.62
CA GLY A 173 18.49 -8.58 -30.45
C GLY A 173 17.59 -9.55 -29.69
N THR A 174 17.34 -9.32 -28.40
CA THR A 174 16.50 -10.18 -27.56
C THR A 174 15.40 -9.38 -26.86
N LYS A 175 14.90 -8.34 -27.52
CA LYS A 175 13.72 -7.56 -27.09
C LYS A 175 13.90 -6.78 -25.79
N GLU A 176 15.14 -6.41 -25.47
CA GLU A 176 15.46 -5.56 -24.32
C GLU A 176 14.66 -4.26 -24.32
N GLU A 177 14.41 -3.69 -25.51
CA GLU A 177 13.65 -2.45 -25.70
C GLU A 177 12.17 -2.54 -25.27
N LEU A 178 11.65 -3.72 -24.94
CA LEU A 178 10.31 -3.85 -24.39
C LEU A 178 10.23 -3.36 -22.94
N ASN A 179 11.27 -3.58 -22.14
CA ASN A 179 11.34 -3.10 -20.75
C ASN A 179 11.19 -1.57 -20.70
N TYR A 180 10.36 -1.05 -19.81
CA TYR A 180 10.14 0.40 -19.66
C TYR A 180 11.42 1.11 -19.20
N GLY A 181 12.11 0.51 -18.23
CA GLY A 181 13.40 0.93 -17.68
C GLY A 181 14.11 -0.28 -17.06
N SER A 182 15.23 -0.03 -16.38
CA SER A 182 15.95 -1.05 -15.62
C SER A 182 15.33 -1.30 -14.24
N VAL A 183 15.75 -2.38 -13.58
CA VAL A 183 15.43 -2.67 -12.18
C VAL A 183 15.87 -1.50 -11.27
N GLY A 184 17.11 -1.03 -11.39
CA GLY A 184 17.64 0.08 -10.61
C GLY A 184 16.86 1.38 -10.83
N GLN A 185 16.41 1.63 -12.07
CA GLN A 185 15.57 2.79 -12.39
C GLN A 185 14.17 2.67 -11.77
N TYR A 186 13.56 1.48 -11.78
CA TYR A 186 12.28 1.24 -11.12
C TYR A 186 12.35 1.61 -9.64
N PHE A 187 13.30 1.05 -8.88
CA PHE A 187 13.44 1.33 -7.45
C PHE A 187 13.81 2.79 -7.15
N LYS A 188 14.65 3.41 -7.99
CA LYS A 188 14.97 4.84 -7.89
C LYS A 188 13.72 5.71 -8.06
N ASP A 189 12.88 5.41 -9.04
CA ASP A 189 11.67 6.21 -9.30
C ASP A 189 10.59 5.97 -8.23
N MET A 190 10.38 4.72 -7.83
CA MET A 190 9.40 4.38 -6.79
C MET A 190 9.74 5.02 -5.44
N SER A 191 11.03 5.17 -5.16
CA SER A 191 11.54 5.75 -3.92
C SER A 191 11.78 7.27 -3.96
N ASN A 192 11.49 7.92 -5.10
CA ASN A 192 11.90 9.31 -5.36
C ASN A 192 13.40 9.57 -5.08
N GLY A 193 14.24 8.60 -5.43
CA GLY A 193 15.70 8.67 -5.27
C GLY A 193 16.23 8.34 -3.87
N LYS A 194 15.37 8.01 -2.89
CA LYS A 194 15.81 7.58 -1.56
C LYS A 194 16.47 6.20 -1.55
N PHE A 195 16.18 5.38 -2.55
CA PHE A 195 16.74 4.06 -2.72
C PHE A 195 17.26 3.87 -4.15
N THR A 196 18.56 3.58 -4.26
CA THR A 196 19.29 3.50 -5.53
C THR A 196 20.24 2.31 -5.51
N PRO A 197 19.71 1.07 -5.45
CA PRO A 197 20.54 -0.13 -5.35
C PRO A 197 21.51 -0.23 -6.53
N LYS A 198 22.69 -0.80 -6.28
CA LYS A 198 23.73 -1.02 -7.29
C LYS A 198 23.93 -2.51 -7.49
N PHE A 199 23.57 -3.01 -8.66
CA PHE A 199 23.72 -4.44 -8.97
C PHE A 199 25.13 -4.70 -9.49
N GLY A 200 25.99 -5.28 -8.66
CA GLY A 200 27.33 -5.68 -9.07
C GLY A 200 27.28 -6.97 -9.88
N LEU A 201 27.22 -6.82 -11.22
CA LEU A 201 27.04 -7.93 -12.15
C LEU A 201 28.36 -8.64 -12.49
N VAL A 202 28.40 -9.95 -12.27
CA VAL A 202 29.53 -10.82 -12.63
C VAL A 202 29.08 -12.05 -13.41
N GLY A 203 30.00 -12.69 -14.12
CA GLY A 203 29.73 -13.83 -14.99
C GLY A 203 29.56 -13.46 -16.47
N PRO A 204 29.02 -14.38 -17.29
CA PRO A 204 28.41 -15.66 -16.91
C PRO A 204 29.41 -16.72 -16.43
N TYR A 205 28.99 -17.54 -15.47
CA TYR A 205 29.71 -18.71 -14.99
C TYR A 205 28.94 -20.00 -15.28
N ARG A 206 29.65 -21.04 -15.74
CA ARG A 206 29.08 -22.37 -15.96
C ARG A 206 28.98 -23.12 -14.65
N MET A 207 27.76 -23.49 -14.24
CA MET A 207 27.54 -24.30 -13.05
C MET A 207 27.96 -25.77 -13.28
N PRO A 208 28.44 -26.48 -12.25
CA PRO A 208 28.99 -27.83 -12.39
C PRO A 208 27.93 -28.91 -12.62
N LYS A 209 26.63 -28.58 -12.48
CA LYS A 209 25.50 -29.49 -12.64
C LYS A 209 24.51 -28.90 -13.65
N PRO A 210 23.70 -29.73 -14.34
CA PRO A 210 22.72 -29.24 -15.30
C PRO A 210 21.58 -28.44 -14.63
N LEU A 211 20.87 -27.62 -15.40
CA LEU A 211 19.71 -26.86 -14.93
C LEU A 211 18.69 -27.79 -14.25
N ALA A 212 18.43 -28.95 -14.87
CA ALA A 212 17.47 -29.92 -14.35
C ALA A 212 17.84 -30.53 -12.98
N TYR A 213 19.10 -30.42 -12.56
CA TYR A 213 19.49 -30.79 -11.20
C TYR A 213 19.06 -29.72 -10.20
N TYR A 214 19.34 -28.44 -10.49
CA TYR A 214 19.04 -27.34 -9.57
C TYR A 214 17.55 -27.02 -9.51
N GLY A 215 16.86 -27.07 -10.65
CA GLY A 215 15.42 -26.86 -10.77
C GLY A 215 14.58 -28.09 -10.42
N LYS A 216 15.15 -29.07 -9.70
CA LYS A 216 14.46 -30.33 -9.40
C LYS A 216 13.38 -30.11 -8.33
N ASP A 217 12.16 -30.52 -8.66
CA ASP A 217 11.06 -30.61 -7.69
C ASP A 217 11.07 -31.93 -6.88
N ALA A 218 10.50 -31.88 -5.67
CA ALA A 218 10.17 -33.07 -4.88
C ALA A 218 8.78 -32.93 -4.26
N GLY A 219 7.78 -33.60 -4.85
CA GLY A 219 6.39 -33.48 -4.41
C GLY A 219 5.88 -32.05 -4.65
N ALA A 220 5.37 -31.41 -3.59
CA ALA A 220 4.90 -30.02 -3.63
C ALA A 220 6.03 -28.99 -3.37
N SER A 221 7.27 -29.43 -3.13
CA SER A 221 8.41 -28.56 -2.91
C SER A 221 9.17 -28.31 -4.21
N HIS A 222 9.25 -27.03 -4.60
CA HIS A 222 9.97 -26.61 -5.79
C HIS A 222 11.45 -26.37 -5.53
N ASP A 223 12.30 -26.75 -6.49
CA ASP A 223 13.75 -26.48 -6.50
C ASP A 223 14.49 -26.94 -5.23
N VAL A 224 14.40 -28.23 -4.87
CA VAL A 224 14.97 -28.74 -3.61
C VAL A 224 16.50 -28.62 -3.53
N ASN A 225 17.16 -28.35 -4.65
CA ASN A 225 18.60 -28.16 -4.76
C ASN A 225 19.02 -26.68 -4.92
N ILE A 226 18.12 -25.72 -4.70
CA ILE A 226 18.39 -24.29 -4.94
C ILE A 226 19.55 -23.76 -4.10
N MET A 227 19.71 -24.25 -2.87
CA MET A 227 20.81 -23.85 -1.99
C MET A 227 22.17 -24.24 -2.55
N GLU A 228 22.24 -25.34 -3.30
CA GLU A 228 23.47 -25.77 -3.95
C GLU A 228 23.79 -24.90 -5.18
N LEU A 229 22.78 -24.42 -5.91
CA LEU A 229 22.99 -23.42 -6.96
C LEU A 229 23.62 -22.15 -6.40
N ILE A 230 23.07 -21.63 -5.28
CA ILE A 230 23.60 -20.42 -4.65
C ILE A 230 25.03 -20.63 -4.18
N LYS A 231 25.31 -21.80 -3.59
CA LYS A 231 26.66 -22.17 -3.16
C LYS A 231 27.63 -22.23 -4.34
N ASP A 232 27.30 -22.97 -5.40
CA ASP A 232 28.17 -23.16 -6.56
C ASP A 232 28.39 -21.83 -7.32
N ALA A 233 27.37 -20.97 -7.39
CA ALA A 233 27.49 -19.62 -7.93
C ALA A 233 28.44 -18.74 -7.11
N CYS A 234 28.35 -18.80 -5.77
CA CYS A 234 29.26 -18.08 -4.89
C CYS A 234 30.70 -18.62 -5.03
N GLU A 235 30.89 -19.94 -5.09
CA GLU A 235 32.21 -20.55 -5.30
C GLU A 235 32.84 -20.13 -6.64
N ALA A 236 32.03 -19.99 -7.70
CA ALA A 236 32.51 -19.56 -9.01
C ALA A 236 33.03 -18.10 -9.05
N VAL A 237 32.49 -17.22 -8.21
CA VAL A 237 32.95 -15.81 -8.12
C VAL A 237 34.09 -15.61 -7.12
N ASN A 238 34.40 -16.62 -6.31
CA ASN A 238 35.41 -16.50 -5.25
C ASN A 238 36.79 -16.13 -5.82
N GLY A 239 37.44 -15.15 -5.18
CA GLY A 239 38.72 -14.59 -5.63
C GLY A 239 38.64 -13.62 -6.81
N ASN A 240 37.47 -13.44 -7.43
CA ASN A 240 37.25 -12.47 -8.53
C ASN A 240 36.57 -11.17 -8.06
N ILE A 241 36.02 -11.16 -6.84
CA ILE A 241 35.34 -10.02 -6.22
C ILE A 241 35.82 -9.85 -4.77
N ASP A 242 35.59 -8.68 -4.19
CA ASP A 242 35.70 -8.46 -2.75
C ASP A 242 34.31 -8.58 -2.11
N PHE A 243 34.08 -9.62 -1.31
CA PHE A 243 32.79 -9.86 -0.64
C PHE A 243 32.42 -8.75 0.34
N LYS A 244 33.40 -8.01 0.86
CA LYS A 244 33.17 -6.86 1.75
C LYS A 244 32.31 -5.78 1.11
N ASP A 245 32.38 -5.63 -0.21
CA ASP A 245 31.59 -4.63 -0.94
C ASP A 245 30.08 -4.87 -0.84
N TYR A 246 29.65 -6.06 -0.45
CA TYR A 246 28.26 -6.51 -0.40
C TYR A 246 27.74 -6.77 1.02
N ASP A 247 28.48 -6.29 2.03
CA ASP A 247 28.12 -6.29 3.45
C ASP A 247 28.05 -4.82 3.92
N SER A 248 26.87 -4.21 3.75
CA SER A 248 26.69 -2.77 3.98
C SER A 248 26.73 -2.39 5.47
N ASN A 249 26.52 -3.34 6.38
CA ASN A 249 26.41 -3.10 7.82
C ASN A 249 27.62 -3.62 8.63
N GLY A 250 28.53 -4.36 7.99
CA GLY A 250 29.78 -4.88 8.58
C GLY A 250 29.59 -6.07 9.51
N ASP A 251 28.47 -6.80 9.42
CA ASP A 251 28.17 -7.95 10.28
C ASP A 251 28.72 -9.29 9.76
N LYS A 252 29.43 -9.26 8.62
CA LYS A 252 29.95 -10.42 7.87
C LYS A 252 28.87 -11.30 7.25
N ILE A 253 27.66 -10.78 7.10
CA ILE A 253 26.59 -11.38 6.32
C ILE A 253 26.47 -10.59 5.03
N ILE A 254 26.57 -11.26 3.88
CA ILE A 254 26.30 -10.64 2.60
C ILE A 254 24.82 -10.27 2.54
N ASP A 255 24.54 -8.99 2.28
CA ASP A 255 23.18 -8.42 2.31
C ASP A 255 22.24 -9.19 1.38
N LEU A 256 22.71 -9.49 0.16
CA LEU A 256 21.98 -10.27 -0.84
C LEU A 256 22.88 -10.80 -1.97
N VAL A 257 22.72 -12.09 -2.28
CA VAL A 257 23.21 -12.71 -3.52
C VAL A 257 22.04 -12.95 -4.46
N TYR A 258 22.09 -12.39 -5.67
CA TYR A 258 21.04 -12.58 -6.68
C TYR A 258 21.59 -13.34 -7.89
N VAL A 259 21.02 -14.49 -8.22
CA VAL A 259 21.46 -15.29 -9.38
C VAL A 259 20.48 -15.11 -10.54
N ILE A 260 20.99 -14.76 -11.70
CA ILE A 260 20.23 -14.78 -12.96
C ILE A 260 20.71 -15.98 -13.76
N TYR A 261 19.80 -16.92 -14.01
CA TYR A 261 20.14 -18.18 -14.68
C TYR A 261 19.64 -18.22 -16.13
N ALA A 262 20.41 -18.86 -17.00
CA ALA A 262 20.05 -19.08 -18.40
C ALA A 262 18.74 -19.90 -18.53
N GLY A 263 17.87 -19.56 -19.47
CA GLY A 263 16.62 -20.26 -19.74
C GLY A 263 15.34 -19.57 -19.25
N TYR A 264 14.25 -20.35 -19.16
CA TYR A 264 12.90 -19.87 -18.84
C TYR A 264 12.55 -20.09 -17.36
N ALA A 265 11.52 -19.40 -16.86
CA ALA A 265 10.96 -19.61 -15.52
C ALA A 265 10.00 -20.81 -15.47
N GLN A 266 10.07 -21.59 -14.39
CA GLN A 266 9.06 -22.61 -14.10
C GLN A 266 7.68 -22.00 -13.81
N SER A 267 7.65 -20.81 -13.21
CA SER A 267 6.42 -20.06 -12.90
C SER A 267 5.60 -19.68 -14.14
N MET A 268 6.21 -19.72 -15.33
CA MET A 268 5.54 -19.43 -16.59
C MET A 268 5.01 -20.72 -17.23
N GLY A 269 3.69 -20.79 -17.40
CA GLY A 269 3.00 -21.94 -17.98
C GLY A 269 3.58 -22.39 -19.33
N GLY A 270 3.72 -23.71 -19.50
CA GLY A 270 4.29 -24.34 -20.69
C GLY A 270 5.81 -24.54 -20.66
N ASN A 271 6.47 -24.18 -19.55
CA ASN A 271 7.89 -24.48 -19.32
C ASN A 271 8.10 -25.78 -18.53
N LYS A 272 9.36 -26.19 -18.37
CA LYS A 272 9.68 -27.50 -17.78
C LYS A 272 9.57 -27.41 -16.26
N SER A 273 9.12 -28.48 -15.60
CA SER A 273 9.20 -28.64 -14.15
C SER A 273 10.62 -28.84 -13.60
N THR A 274 11.62 -28.60 -14.44
CA THR A 274 13.06 -28.69 -14.15
C THR A 274 13.77 -27.37 -14.43
N ASP A 275 13.02 -26.37 -14.92
CA ASP A 275 13.45 -24.98 -14.81
C ASP A 275 13.32 -24.55 -13.36
N ILE A 276 14.07 -23.53 -12.97
CA ILE A 276 13.98 -22.99 -11.61
C ILE A 276 12.73 -22.12 -11.49
N TRP A 277 12.05 -22.16 -10.35
CA TRP A 277 11.00 -21.21 -10.01
C TRP A 277 11.63 -19.93 -9.45
N PRO A 278 11.48 -18.75 -10.09
CA PRO A 278 11.99 -17.49 -9.56
C PRO A 278 11.47 -17.25 -8.15
N LYS A 279 12.37 -16.96 -7.21
CA LYS A 279 12.04 -16.82 -5.80
C LYS A 279 13.12 -16.07 -5.06
N SER A 280 12.77 -15.58 -3.88
CA SER A 280 13.68 -15.03 -2.90
C SER A 280 13.50 -15.74 -1.57
N SER A 281 14.60 -15.89 -0.84
CA SER A 281 14.57 -16.51 0.49
C SER A 281 15.84 -16.14 1.24
N PHE A 282 16.08 -16.86 2.32
CA PHE A 282 17.24 -16.69 3.16
C PHE A 282 17.92 -18.03 3.43
N SER A 283 19.19 -17.96 3.78
CA SER A 283 20.04 -19.10 4.09
C SER A 283 20.41 -19.03 5.57
N TYR A 284 19.96 -20.00 6.37
CA TYR A 284 20.35 -20.10 7.77
C TYR A 284 21.81 -20.56 7.89
N GLY A 285 22.77 -19.64 7.75
CA GLY A 285 24.20 -19.87 8.04
C GLY A 285 24.88 -20.98 7.22
N GLY A 286 24.23 -21.48 6.17
CA GLY A 286 24.62 -22.71 5.48
C GLY A 286 25.73 -22.53 4.45
N ILE A 287 25.91 -21.32 3.92
CA ILE A 287 26.89 -21.01 2.88
C ILE A 287 27.89 -20.00 3.44
N ASN A 288 29.12 -20.45 3.62
CA ASN A 288 30.24 -19.64 4.08
C ASN A 288 31.27 -19.55 2.96
N ILE A 289 31.68 -18.34 2.62
CA ILE A 289 32.66 -18.09 1.57
C ILE A 289 33.52 -16.87 1.92
N ASP A 290 34.83 -17.02 1.79
CA ASP A 290 35.82 -15.96 2.08
C ASP A 290 35.62 -15.26 3.45
N GLY A 291 35.18 -16.00 4.46
CA GLY A 291 34.91 -15.46 5.81
C GLY A 291 33.58 -14.71 5.97
N TYR A 292 32.73 -14.72 4.95
CA TYR A 292 31.36 -14.18 4.94
C TYR A 292 30.31 -15.29 4.93
N THR A 293 29.15 -15.01 5.51
CA THR A 293 27.95 -15.86 5.40
C THR A 293 26.99 -15.27 4.36
N ILE A 294 26.42 -16.11 3.50
CA ILE A 294 25.31 -15.67 2.65
C ILE A 294 24.02 -15.67 3.47
N GLY A 295 23.45 -14.49 3.73
CA GLY A 295 22.22 -14.36 4.53
C GLY A 295 20.96 -14.52 3.69
N ARG A 296 20.90 -13.85 2.54
CA ARG A 296 19.74 -13.84 1.64
C ARG A 296 20.12 -14.15 0.20
N TYR A 297 19.16 -14.71 -0.53
CA TYR A 297 19.31 -14.93 -1.96
C TYR A 297 18.04 -14.64 -2.74
N GLY A 298 18.22 -14.30 -4.01
CA GLY A 298 17.17 -14.23 -5.03
C GLY A 298 17.59 -14.98 -6.29
N VAL A 299 16.62 -15.51 -7.03
CA VAL A 299 16.85 -16.19 -8.32
C VAL A 299 15.85 -15.72 -9.37
N SER A 300 16.32 -15.45 -10.59
CA SER A 300 15.46 -15.11 -11.73
C SER A 300 16.02 -15.63 -13.05
N ASN A 301 15.15 -15.74 -14.05
CA ASN A 301 15.41 -16.35 -15.35
C ASN A 301 15.88 -15.35 -16.42
N GLU A 302 16.50 -15.89 -17.45
CA GLU A 302 16.93 -15.14 -18.63
C GLU A 302 15.76 -14.73 -19.54
N LEU A 303 14.84 -15.65 -19.83
CA LEU A 303 13.89 -15.56 -20.93
C LEU A 303 12.43 -15.43 -20.49
N ASN A 304 11.70 -14.49 -21.10
CA ASN A 304 10.27 -14.32 -20.90
C ASN A 304 9.44 -15.37 -21.68
N ALA A 305 8.16 -15.50 -21.33
CA ALA A 305 7.19 -16.40 -21.95
C ALA A 305 7.58 -17.89 -21.82
N ASN A 306 7.44 -18.68 -22.89
CA ASN A 306 7.73 -20.11 -22.84
C ASN A 306 8.39 -20.64 -24.11
N ARG A 307 8.77 -21.93 -24.09
CA ARG A 307 9.49 -22.59 -25.19
C ARG A 307 8.71 -22.75 -26.49
N THR A 308 7.43 -22.42 -26.51
CA THR A 308 6.55 -22.61 -27.68
C THR A 308 5.94 -21.31 -28.20
N SER A 309 6.01 -20.22 -27.43
CA SER A 309 5.35 -18.96 -27.73
C SER A 309 6.07 -17.77 -27.07
N PRO A 310 6.11 -16.58 -27.71
CA PRO A 310 5.50 -16.24 -28.99
C PRO A 310 6.28 -16.81 -30.18
N THR A 311 5.57 -16.99 -31.31
CA THR A 311 6.18 -17.37 -32.58
C THR A 311 6.10 -16.23 -33.60
N LYS A 312 7.11 -16.15 -34.45
CA LYS A 312 7.14 -15.30 -35.63
C LYS A 312 7.71 -16.10 -36.80
N ASP A 313 7.02 -16.09 -37.93
CA ASP A 313 7.40 -16.85 -39.13
C ASP A 313 7.63 -18.35 -38.84
N GLY A 314 6.78 -18.93 -37.99
CA GLY A 314 6.86 -20.34 -37.59
C GLY A 314 7.99 -20.70 -36.62
N LYS A 315 8.74 -19.70 -36.10
CA LYS A 315 9.84 -19.91 -35.15
C LYS A 315 9.57 -19.22 -33.83
N VAL A 316 9.95 -19.86 -32.73
CA VAL A 316 9.86 -19.27 -31.39
C VAL A 316 10.79 -18.06 -31.29
N VAL A 317 10.26 -16.93 -30.84
CA VAL A 317 11.02 -15.71 -30.61
C VAL A 317 11.45 -15.68 -29.15
N LYS A 318 12.76 -15.73 -28.92
CA LYS A 318 13.33 -15.53 -27.59
C LYS A 318 13.30 -14.05 -27.23
N MET A 319 12.87 -13.77 -26.02
CA MET A 319 12.80 -12.43 -25.47
C MET A 319 13.40 -12.47 -24.06
N ILE A 320 14.18 -11.46 -23.70
CA ILE A 320 14.71 -11.31 -22.36
C ILE A 320 13.54 -11.17 -21.39
N ASN A 321 13.71 -11.67 -20.17
CA ASN A 321 12.71 -11.53 -19.13
C ASN A 321 12.27 -10.07 -18.95
N GLY A 322 11.01 -9.86 -18.55
CA GLY A 322 10.57 -8.56 -18.05
C GLY A 322 11.23 -8.26 -16.70
N ILE A 323 11.36 -6.99 -16.32
CA ILE A 323 11.87 -6.64 -14.98
C ILE A 323 10.90 -6.95 -13.84
N GLY A 324 9.61 -7.16 -14.12
CA GLY A 324 8.57 -7.26 -13.09
C GLY A 324 8.78 -8.39 -12.08
N LEU A 325 9.06 -9.61 -12.55
CA LEU A 325 9.31 -10.75 -11.68
C LEU A 325 10.59 -10.55 -10.83
N PHE A 326 11.62 -9.93 -11.40
CA PHE A 326 12.82 -9.56 -10.61
C PHE A 326 12.44 -8.53 -9.53
N CYS A 327 11.68 -7.50 -9.88
CA CYS A 327 11.26 -6.47 -8.93
C CYS A 327 10.42 -7.07 -7.80
N HIS A 328 9.48 -7.97 -8.08
CA HIS A 328 8.68 -8.67 -7.07
C HIS A 328 9.57 -9.44 -6.10
N GLU A 329 10.43 -10.31 -6.60
CA GLU A 329 11.32 -11.12 -5.76
C GLU A 329 12.34 -10.29 -4.99
N PHE A 330 12.85 -9.21 -5.59
CA PHE A 330 13.73 -8.29 -4.90
C PHE A 330 13.02 -7.56 -3.74
N SER A 331 11.72 -7.27 -3.88
CA SER A 331 10.91 -6.61 -2.85
C SER A 331 10.78 -7.42 -1.57
N HIS A 332 10.64 -8.74 -1.71
CA HIS A 332 10.65 -9.65 -0.58
C HIS A 332 11.95 -9.62 0.21
N THR A 333 13.10 -9.47 -0.48
CA THR A 333 14.40 -9.33 0.21
C THR A 333 14.44 -8.10 1.10
N MET A 334 13.68 -7.05 0.75
CA MET A 334 13.50 -5.81 1.52
C MET A 334 12.41 -5.90 2.58
N GLY A 335 11.66 -7.02 2.64
CA GLY A 335 10.70 -7.32 3.70
C GLY A 335 9.23 -7.17 3.35
N LEU A 336 8.87 -6.84 2.10
CA LEU A 336 7.47 -6.82 1.70
C LEU A 336 6.92 -8.23 1.51
N PRO A 337 5.68 -8.52 1.96
CA PRO A 337 5.02 -9.79 1.70
C PRO A 337 4.31 -9.82 0.35
N ASP A 338 3.87 -11.03 -0.01
CA ASP A 338 2.81 -11.22 -1.00
C ASP A 338 1.49 -10.59 -0.53
N PHE A 339 0.78 -9.95 -1.45
CA PHE A 339 -0.58 -9.47 -1.24
C PHE A 339 -1.65 -10.33 -1.90
N TYR A 340 -1.30 -11.37 -2.67
CA TYR A 340 -2.28 -12.35 -3.11
C TYR A 340 -2.60 -13.37 -2.00
N PRO A 341 -3.84 -13.90 -1.96
CA PRO A 341 -4.21 -14.96 -1.03
C PRO A 341 -3.57 -16.30 -1.42
N LEU A 342 -2.99 -17.00 -0.44
CA LEU A 342 -2.44 -18.34 -0.61
C LEU A 342 -3.37 -19.45 -0.13
N THR A 343 -4.31 -19.12 0.75
CA THR A 343 -5.34 -20.05 1.20
C THR A 343 -6.42 -20.15 0.14
N ALA A 344 -6.79 -21.37 -0.25
CA ALA A 344 -7.81 -21.61 -1.26
C ALA A 344 -9.17 -20.98 -0.89
N GLU A 345 -9.49 -20.90 0.41
CA GLU A 345 -10.73 -20.30 0.89
C GLU A 345 -10.76 -18.78 0.69
N ALA A 346 -9.60 -18.13 0.61
CA ALA A 346 -9.48 -16.68 0.38
C ALA A 346 -9.28 -16.33 -1.10
N GLN A 347 -9.14 -17.32 -1.99
CA GLN A 347 -9.04 -17.10 -3.44
C GLN A 347 -10.41 -16.78 -4.05
N ILE A 348 -10.94 -15.62 -3.68
CA ILE A 348 -12.27 -15.10 -4.04
C ILE A 348 -12.18 -13.67 -4.55
N ASP A 349 -13.21 -13.22 -5.26
CA ASP A 349 -13.32 -11.82 -5.69
C ASP A 349 -13.25 -10.85 -4.49
N ASN A 350 -12.72 -9.64 -4.73
CA ASN A 350 -12.52 -8.58 -3.73
C ASN A 350 -11.57 -8.92 -2.57
N GLN A 351 -10.68 -9.91 -2.74
CA GLN A 351 -9.71 -10.29 -1.72
C GLN A 351 -8.29 -9.75 -1.99
N GLY A 352 -7.76 -9.96 -3.19
CA GLY A 352 -6.39 -9.62 -3.55
C GLY A 352 -6.20 -8.17 -4.01
N MET A 353 -5.07 -7.92 -4.65
CA MET A 353 -4.74 -6.68 -5.36
C MET A 353 -4.69 -6.88 -6.88
N GLU A 354 -4.56 -8.13 -7.35
CA GLU A 354 -4.49 -8.51 -8.76
C GLU A 354 -3.42 -7.66 -9.49
N TYR A 355 -3.71 -7.10 -10.67
CA TYR A 355 -2.72 -6.27 -11.39
C TYR A 355 -2.43 -4.91 -10.74
N TRP A 356 -3.14 -4.51 -9.69
CA TRP A 356 -3.01 -3.18 -9.06
C TRP A 356 -1.85 -3.05 -8.08
N ASP A 357 -1.07 -4.12 -7.88
CA ASP A 357 0.10 -4.10 -7.02
C ASP A 357 1.24 -4.99 -7.55
N LEU A 358 2.48 -4.55 -7.38
CA LEU A 358 3.67 -5.33 -7.75
C LEU A 358 3.74 -6.64 -6.96
N MET A 359 3.34 -6.61 -5.69
CA MET A 359 3.41 -7.74 -4.77
C MET A 359 2.20 -8.70 -4.91
N ASP A 360 1.48 -8.58 -6.02
CA ASP A 360 0.44 -9.47 -6.52
C ASP A 360 0.66 -9.62 -8.05
N GLY A 361 -0.39 -9.70 -8.88
CA GLY A 361 -0.29 -9.90 -10.32
C GLY A 361 0.39 -8.77 -11.10
N GLY A 362 0.67 -7.61 -10.49
CA GLY A 362 1.28 -6.46 -11.14
C GLY A 362 2.71 -6.69 -11.64
N GLU A 363 3.39 -7.75 -11.18
CA GLU A 363 4.66 -8.23 -11.73
C GLU A 363 4.55 -8.67 -13.20
N TYR A 364 3.36 -9.07 -13.65
CA TYR A 364 3.09 -9.50 -15.02
C TYR A 364 2.49 -8.40 -15.90
N THR A 365 2.27 -7.20 -15.37
CA THR A 365 1.74 -6.08 -16.14
C THR A 365 2.60 -5.83 -17.38
N ASN A 366 1.94 -5.76 -18.55
CA ASN A 366 2.59 -5.66 -19.85
C ASN A 366 3.64 -6.78 -20.09
N ASN A 367 3.31 -8.02 -19.71
CA ASN A 367 4.20 -9.20 -19.72
C ASN A 367 5.47 -9.01 -18.87
N GLY A 368 5.36 -8.25 -17.77
CA GLY A 368 6.45 -7.92 -16.85
C GLY A 368 7.46 -6.89 -17.37
N TYR A 369 7.28 -6.37 -18.58
CA TYR A 369 8.14 -5.31 -19.11
C TYR A 369 7.83 -3.92 -18.54
N SER A 370 6.69 -3.76 -17.87
CA SER A 370 6.28 -2.51 -17.22
C SER A 370 5.50 -2.86 -15.96
N PRO A 371 6.19 -3.35 -14.91
CA PRO A 371 5.53 -3.77 -13.67
C PRO A 371 4.71 -2.63 -13.07
N THR A 372 3.62 -3.00 -12.40
CA THR A 372 2.79 -2.04 -11.67
C THR A 372 3.64 -1.32 -10.62
N PRO A 373 3.53 0.01 -10.48
CA PRO A 373 4.19 0.76 -9.41
C PRO A 373 3.75 0.28 -8.02
N TYR A 374 4.65 0.37 -7.05
CA TYR A 374 4.27 0.22 -5.64
C TYR A 374 3.09 1.12 -5.28
N THR A 375 2.21 0.59 -4.45
CA THR A 375 1.13 1.38 -3.88
C THR A 375 1.69 2.52 -3.01
N PRO A 376 0.92 3.60 -2.82
CA PRO A 376 1.33 4.67 -1.93
C PRO A 376 1.52 4.22 -0.47
N TRP A 377 0.84 3.13 -0.08
CA TRP A 377 1.03 2.50 1.23
C TRP A 377 2.43 1.89 1.35
N GLU A 378 2.84 1.04 0.41
CA GLU A 378 4.16 0.39 0.45
C GLU A 378 5.29 1.42 0.38
N LYS A 379 5.13 2.47 -0.45
CA LYS A 379 6.07 3.60 -0.48
C LYS A 379 6.20 4.28 0.88
N GLU A 380 5.12 4.41 1.66
CA GLU A 380 5.16 4.96 3.02
C GLU A 380 5.80 3.97 4.01
N VAL A 381 5.49 2.67 3.90
CA VAL A 381 6.08 1.60 4.72
C VAL A 381 7.59 1.50 4.56
N MET A 382 8.07 1.64 3.33
CA MET A 382 9.50 1.67 3.00
C MET A 382 10.18 2.99 3.39
N GLY A 383 9.47 3.96 3.97
CA GLY A 383 10.03 5.27 4.32
C GLY A 383 10.27 6.20 3.11
N TRP A 384 9.84 5.80 1.92
CA TRP A 384 10.09 6.55 0.68
C TRP A 384 9.21 7.79 0.53
N THR A 385 7.98 7.75 1.05
CA THR A 385 7.08 8.90 1.03
C THR A 385 6.37 9.08 2.38
N SER A 386 5.55 10.11 2.49
CA SER A 386 4.61 10.29 3.59
C SER A 386 3.29 10.77 3.03
N LEU A 387 2.21 10.05 3.34
CA LEU A 387 0.90 10.32 2.76
C LEU A 387 0.26 11.52 3.43
N LYS A 388 -0.29 12.41 2.59
CA LYS A 388 -1.12 13.50 3.08
C LYS A 388 -2.46 12.95 3.54
N THR A 389 -2.83 13.21 4.80
CA THR A 389 -4.17 12.90 5.30
C THR A 389 -5.17 13.98 4.91
N LEU A 390 -6.27 13.57 4.30
CA LEU A 390 -7.43 14.41 4.03
C LEU A 390 -8.19 14.66 5.33
N LYS A 391 -8.30 15.93 5.73
CA LYS A 391 -9.00 16.34 6.95
C LYS A 391 -10.51 16.30 6.75
N ASP A 392 -11.25 15.99 7.82
CA ASP A 392 -12.71 15.96 7.82
C ASP A 392 -13.34 17.35 7.74
N SER A 393 -13.26 17.92 6.55
CA SER A 393 -13.81 19.22 6.18
C SER A 393 -14.27 19.17 4.73
N THR A 394 -15.38 19.84 4.42
CA THR A 394 -15.81 20.00 3.02
C THR A 394 -14.74 20.73 2.22
N ILE A 395 -14.26 20.07 1.18
CA ILE A 395 -13.22 20.60 0.29
C ILE A 395 -13.35 19.97 -1.10
N ASN A 396 -13.07 20.75 -2.14
CA ASN A 396 -12.83 20.22 -3.47
C ASN A 396 -11.35 19.82 -3.58
N VAL A 397 -11.10 18.56 -3.89
CA VAL A 397 -9.76 17.98 -4.02
C VAL A 397 -9.40 17.89 -5.50
N THR A 398 -8.15 18.20 -5.82
CA THR A 398 -7.53 17.91 -7.12
C THR A 398 -6.29 17.06 -6.87
N LEU A 399 -6.25 15.86 -7.46
CA LEU A 399 -5.09 14.97 -7.45
C LEU A 399 -4.36 15.10 -8.79
N GLN A 400 -3.07 15.44 -8.75
CA GLN A 400 -2.18 15.37 -9.91
C GLN A 400 -1.82 13.90 -10.22
N PRO A 401 -1.25 13.58 -11.40
CA PRO A 401 -0.78 12.22 -11.67
C PRO A 401 0.16 11.70 -10.56
N ASP A 402 -0.08 10.48 -10.08
CA ASP A 402 0.63 9.81 -8.97
C ASP A 402 0.41 10.45 -7.58
N ASP A 403 -0.47 11.48 -7.45
CA ASP A 403 -0.86 11.99 -6.12
C ASP A 403 -1.72 10.97 -5.38
N ALA A 404 -1.40 10.75 -4.10
CA ALA A 404 -2.12 9.86 -3.22
C ALA A 404 -2.39 10.45 -1.84
N TRP A 405 -3.65 10.42 -1.39
CA TRP A 405 -4.08 11.02 -0.13
C TRP A 405 -4.82 9.98 0.72
N LYS A 406 -4.52 9.96 2.03
CA LYS A 406 -5.11 9.06 3.03
C LYS A 406 -6.43 9.62 3.55
N ILE A 407 -7.46 8.79 3.63
CA ILE A 407 -8.73 9.09 4.30
C ILE A 407 -8.84 8.19 5.53
N GLU A 408 -8.67 8.76 6.72
CA GLU A 408 -8.74 8.02 7.97
C GLU A 408 -10.17 7.54 8.27
N SER A 409 -10.31 6.35 8.86
CA SER A 409 -11.55 5.96 9.52
C SER A 409 -11.51 6.31 11.01
N ASP A 410 -12.64 6.08 11.69
CA ASP A 410 -12.70 6.18 13.15
C ASP A 410 -11.83 5.11 13.85
N ASN A 411 -11.50 4.02 13.14
CA ASN A 411 -10.58 2.98 13.58
C ASN A 411 -9.19 3.19 12.97
N SER A 412 -8.15 3.16 13.80
CA SER A 412 -6.74 3.28 13.38
C SER A 412 -6.31 2.30 12.33
N ASP A 413 -6.82 1.08 12.47
CA ASP A 413 -6.25 -0.08 11.83
C ASP A 413 -6.77 -0.19 10.41
N GLU A 414 -7.76 0.62 10.03
CA GLU A 414 -8.35 0.62 8.71
C GLU A 414 -8.62 2.02 8.16
N TYR A 415 -8.31 2.22 6.90
CA TYR A 415 -8.41 3.50 6.21
C TYR A 415 -8.40 3.30 4.71
N LEU A 416 -8.69 4.38 3.98
CA LEU A 416 -8.58 4.39 2.52
C LEU A 416 -7.39 5.24 2.07
N ILE A 417 -6.88 4.95 0.88
CA ILE A 417 -5.99 5.84 0.14
C ILE A 417 -6.59 6.05 -1.25
N VAL A 418 -6.84 7.31 -1.62
CA VAL A 418 -7.19 7.67 -3.00
C VAL A 418 -5.92 7.97 -3.78
N HIS A 419 -5.77 7.43 -4.98
CA HIS A 419 -4.54 7.53 -5.78
C HIS A 419 -4.88 7.76 -7.26
N ASN A 420 -4.32 8.82 -7.86
CA ASN A 420 -4.55 9.12 -9.28
C ASN A 420 -3.56 8.37 -10.18
N ILE A 421 -4.01 7.25 -10.75
CA ILE A 421 -3.27 6.42 -11.69
C ILE A 421 -3.57 6.88 -13.11
N GLN A 422 -2.52 7.25 -13.85
CA GLN A 422 -2.64 7.81 -15.20
C GLN A 422 -1.68 7.14 -16.17
N LYS A 423 -1.89 7.32 -17.48
CA LYS A 423 -0.99 6.80 -18.52
C LYS A 423 0.32 7.61 -18.60
N LYS A 424 1.08 7.63 -17.51
CA LYS A 424 2.31 8.41 -17.32
C LYS A 424 3.31 7.63 -16.49
N GLY A 425 4.60 7.73 -16.83
CA GLY A 425 5.65 7.06 -16.08
C GLY A 425 5.50 5.53 -16.11
N TRP A 426 5.85 4.90 -14.99
CA TRP A 426 5.69 3.47 -14.77
C TRP A 426 4.23 2.99 -14.81
N HIS A 427 3.26 3.87 -14.52
CA HIS A 427 1.83 3.54 -14.63
C HIS A 427 1.37 3.27 -16.07
N THR A 428 2.16 3.62 -17.09
CA THR A 428 1.81 3.34 -18.50
C THR A 428 1.57 1.86 -18.81
N GLY A 429 2.13 0.94 -18.02
CA GLY A 429 1.85 -0.50 -18.12
C GLY A 429 0.41 -0.81 -17.68
N ILE A 430 0.09 -0.51 -16.42
CA ILE A 430 -1.20 -0.83 -15.80
C ILE A 430 -2.34 0.01 -16.37
N ALA A 431 -2.07 1.26 -16.81
CA ALA A 431 -3.03 2.15 -17.45
C ALA A 431 -3.56 1.63 -18.80
N LYS A 432 -2.98 0.56 -19.35
CA LYS A 432 -3.56 -0.17 -20.49
C LYS A 432 -4.78 -1.00 -20.10
N LEU A 433 -4.87 -1.41 -18.84
CA LEU A 433 -6.00 -2.13 -18.27
C LEU A 433 -7.05 -1.15 -17.73
N GLY A 434 -6.63 -0.14 -16.96
CA GLY A 434 -7.52 0.91 -16.45
C GLY A 434 -6.75 2.09 -15.85
N HIS A 435 -7.34 3.29 -15.88
CA HIS A 435 -6.78 4.50 -15.28
C HIS A 435 -7.88 5.36 -14.65
N GLY A 436 -7.47 6.30 -13.79
CA GLY A 436 -8.34 7.15 -13.00
C GLY A 436 -7.93 7.15 -11.53
N MET A 437 -8.87 7.41 -10.63
CA MET A 437 -8.65 7.36 -9.19
C MET A 437 -8.88 5.95 -8.66
N LEU A 438 -7.82 5.24 -8.30
CA LEU A 438 -7.92 4.00 -7.57
C LEU A 438 -8.10 4.29 -6.06
N VAL A 439 -8.89 3.47 -5.38
CA VAL A 439 -9.13 3.61 -3.94
C VAL A 439 -8.63 2.34 -3.25
N TYR A 440 -7.53 2.43 -2.52
CA TYR A 440 -7.03 1.31 -1.72
C TYR A 440 -7.77 1.24 -0.40
N ARG A 441 -8.09 0.02 0.04
CA ARG A 441 -8.68 -0.32 1.34
C ARG A 441 -7.64 -1.03 2.18
N ILE A 442 -7.20 -0.39 3.25
CA ILE A 442 -6.13 -0.89 4.11
C ILE A 442 -6.73 -1.40 5.42
N ASN A 443 -6.35 -2.60 5.84
CA ASN A 443 -6.49 -3.13 7.19
C ASN A 443 -5.37 -4.14 7.52
N TYR A 444 -4.10 -3.71 7.47
CA TYR A 444 -2.95 -4.61 7.58
C TYR A 444 -2.91 -5.43 8.89
N GLY A 445 -3.48 -4.90 9.98
CA GLY A 445 -3.70 -5.64 11.23
C GLY A 445 -2.44 -5.98 12.03
N LYS A 446 -1.26 -5.51 11.60
CA LYS A 446 0.02 -5.69 12.28
C LYS A 446 0.73 -4.34 12.46
N ASN A 447 1.66 -4.29 13.41
CA ASN A 447 2.43 -3.08 13.71
C ASN A 447 3.79 -3.00 12.98
N LYS A 448 4.14 -4.04 12.22
CA LYS A 448 5.33 -4.16 11.39
C LYS A 448 5.00 -5.04 10.18
N VAL A 449 5.65 -4.76 9.06
CA VAL A 449 5.54 -5.53 7.82
C VAL A 449 6.69 -6.53 7.72
N ASN A 450 6.42 -7.77 7.40
CA ASN A 450 7.43 -8.80 7.20
C ASN A 450 7.10 -9.62 5.95
N MET A 451 8.14 -10.10 5.27
CA MET A 451 8.05 -10.85 4.00
C MET A 451 7.09 -12.06 4.06
N TYR A 452 6.93 -12.69 5.23
CA TYR A 452 6.07 -13.87 5.38
C TYR A 452 4.68 -13.56 5.90
N ASP A 453 4.30 -12.28 5.97
CA ASP A 453 2.97 -11.89 6.37
C ASP A 453 1.95 -12.37 5.33
N ARG A 454 0.89 -13.02 5.80
CA ARG A 454 -0.23 -13.48 4.98
C ARG A 454 -1.33 -12.42 4.96
N VAL A 455 -1.16 -11.40 4.12
CA VAL A 455 -1.95 -10.16 4.22
C VAL A 455 -3.42 -10.39 3.90
N ASN A 456 -3.71 -11.22 2.91
CA ASN A 456 -5.04 -11.43 2.36
C ASN A 456 -5.56 -12.87 2.53
N ASP A 457 -5.01 -13.66 3.45
CA ASP A 457 -5.39 -15.08 3.64
C ASP A 457 -6.69 -15.30 4.45
N ILE A 458 -7.32 -14.25 4.96
CA ILE A 458 -8.59 -14.36 5.72
C ILE A 458 -9.77 -14.05 4.77
N PRO A 459 -10.61 -15.04 4.41
CA PRO A 459 -11.69 -14.85 3.44
C PRO A 459 -12.64 -13.72 3.83
N GLY A 460 -12.90 -12.81 2.89
CA GLY A 460 -13.78 -11.65 3.06
C GLY A 460 -13.24 -10.58 4.01
N LYS A 461 -11.98 -10.72 4.46
CA LYS A 461 -11.31 -9.76 5.36
C LYS A 461 -9.90 -9.44 4.85
N PRO A 462 -9.77 -8.86 3.65
CA PRO A 462 -8.46 -8.54 3.10
C PRO A 462 -7.76 -7.49 3.99
N GLY A 463 -6.47 -7.70 4.22
CA GLY A 463 -5.61 -6.74 4.89
C GLY A 463 -5.20 -5.58 3.97
N MET A 464 -5.24 -5.78 2.65
CA MET A 464 -5.08 -4.72 1.66
C MET A 464 -5.70 -5.14 0.33
N THR A 465 -6.68 -4.37 -0.14
CA THR A 465 -7.34 -4.58 -1.45
C THR A 465 -7.71 -3.21 -2.03
N ILE A 466 -8.50 -3.16 -3.11
CA ILE A 466 -9.10 -1.93 -3.62
C ILE A 466 -10.61 -1.86 -3.33
N VAL A 467 -11.17 -0.66 -3.40
CA VAL A 467 -12.60 -0.41 -3.54
C VAL A 467 -12.84 -0.14 -5.03
N PRO A 468 -13.26 -1.14 -5.80
CA PRO A 468 -13.51 -0.99 -7.23
C PRO A 468 -14.74 -0.10 -7.47
N ALA A 469 -14.70 0.74 -8.49
CA ALA A 469 -15.76 1.71 -8.75
C ALA A 469 -17.09 1.05 -9.12
N ASP A 470 -17.05 -0.07 -9.84
CA ASP A 470 -18.20 -0.89 -10.19
C ASP A 470 -18.65 -1.86 -9.06
N GLY A 471 -17.92 -1.89 -7.95
CA GLY A 471 -18.22 -2.71 -6.78
C GLY A 471 -17.71 -4.15 -6.86
N ILE A 472 -16.92 -4.53 -7.87
CA ILE A 472 -16.32 -5.87 -7.95
C ILE A 472 -14.91 -5.89 -8.55
N LEU A 473 -13.95 -6.37 -7.75
CA LEU A 473 -12.63 -6.76 -8.21
C LEU A 473 -12.67 -8.26 -8.46
N TYR A 474 -12.72 -8.67 -9.73
CA TYR A 474 -12.66 -10.07 -10.10
C TYR A 474 -11.28 -10.64 -9.79
N SER A 475 -11.24 -11.83 -9.22
CA SER A 475 -9.98 -12.52 -8.97
C SER A 475 -9.56 -13.40 -10.12
N SER A 476 -8.25 -13.44 -10.39
CA SER A 476 -7.67 -14.40 -11.34
C SER A 476 -7.95 -15.86 -10.96
N TYR A 477 -8.15 -16.17 -9.67
CA TYR A 477 -8.48 -17.52 -9.18
C TYR A 477 -9.92 -17.96 -9.47
N THR A 478 -10.85 -17.01 -9.66
CA THR A 478 -12.26 -17.31 -9.97
C THR A 478 -12.51 -17.43 -11.47
N ALA A 479 -11.52 -17.10 -12.30
CA ALA A 479 -11.59 -17.24 -13.75
C ALA A 479 -11.14 -18.65 -14.20
N ILE A 480 -12.11 -19.49 -14.58
CA ILE A 480 -11.88 -20.89 -14.97
C ILE A 480 -12.12 -21.09 -16.46
N THR A 481 -13.09 -20.37 -17.05
CA THR A 481 -13.36 -20.42 -18.50
C THR A 481 -12.70 -19.27 -19.26
N ASP A 482 -12.60 -19.42 -20.60
CA ASP A 482 -12.09 -18.35 -21.47
C ASP A 482 -12.91 -17.05 -21.34
N GLU A 483 -14.23 -17.16 -21.19
CA GLU A 483 -15.11 -16.02 -20.96
C GLU A 483 -14.84 -15.34 -19.61
N GLU A 484 -14.59 -16.12 -18.55
CA GLU A 484 -14.27 -15.58 -17.23
C GLU A 484 -12.88 -14.94 -17.21
N HIS A 485 -11.89 -15.52 -17.89
CA HIS A 485 -10.58 -14.90 -18.08
C HIS A 485 -10.67 -13.60 -18.87
N LYS A 486 -11.53 -13.55 -19.89
CA LYS A 486 -11.80 -12.33 -20.64
C LYS A 486 -12.46 -11.28 -19.75
N ARG A 487 -13.48 -11.65 -18.97
CA ARG A 487 -14.15 -10.78 -18.00
C ARG A 487 -13.16 -10.22 -16.98
N TYR A 488 -12.34 -11.08 -16.38
CA TYR A 488 -11.28 -10.68 -15.45
C TYR A 488 -10.40 -9.58 -16.06
N LYS A 489 -9.86 -9.81 -17.27
CA LYS A 489 -9.02 -8.81 -17.95
C LYS A 489 -9.74 -7.50 -18.25
N GLU A 490 -10.98 -7.57 -18.76
CA GLU A 490 -11.75 -6.38 -19.15
C GLU A 490 -12.27 -5.59 -17.93
N SER A 491 -12.51 -6.26 -16.80
CA SER A 491 -13.05 -5.63 -15.59
C SER A 491 -12.14 -4.56 -14.99
N HIS A 492 -10.82 -4.69 -15.14
CA HIS A 492 -9.84 -3.72 -14.64
C HIS A 492 -10.06 -2.28 -15.15
N ALA A 493 -10.67 -2.11 -16.33
CA ALA A 493 -11.00 -0.78 -16.84
C ALA A 493 -12.07 -0.05 -16.01
N SER A 494 -12.78 -0.80 -15.16
CA SER A 494 -13.90 -0.36 -14.34
C SER A 494 -13.53 -0.17 -12.86
N ASP A 495 -12.36 -0.65 -12.44
CA ASP A 495 -11.92 -0.55 -11.04
C ASP A 495 -11.64 0.90 -10.60
N PRO A 496 -10.94 1.76 -11.38
CA PRO A 496 -10.71 3.14 -10.98
C PRO A 496 -11.96 4.01 -11.17
N PHE A 497 -12.07 5.09 -10.39
CA PHE A 497 -13.12 6.11 -10.55
C PHE A 497 -12.65 7.24 -11.49
N PRO A 498 -13.52 7.78 -12.36
CA PRO A 498 -14.87 7.31 -12.64
C PRO A 498 -14.91 6.03 -13.49
N GLY A 499 -13.79 5.67 -14.11
CA GLY A 499 -13.62 4.44 -14.89
C GLY A 499 -14.55 4.36 -16.10
N THR A 500 -14.61 3.19 -16.73
CA THR A 500 -15.51 2.95 -17.87
C THR A 500 -16.99 2.98 -17.50
N HIS A 501 -17.33 2.76 -16.22
CA HIS A 501 -18.71 2.77 -15.72
C HIS A 501 -19.21 4.17 -15.31
N ASN A 502 -18.37 5.22 -15.41
CA ASN A 502 -18.71 6.60 -15.06
C ASN A 502 -19.24 6.76 -13.62
N VAL A 503 -18.65 6.04 -12.66
CA VAL A 503 -19.03 6.13 -11.25
C VAL A 503 -18.44 7.39 -10.65
N THR A 504 -19.28 8.40 -10.45
CA THR A 504 -18.84 9.74 -10.01
C THR A 504 -19.00 9.99 -8.52
N GLU A 505 -19.39 8.97 -7.77
CA GLU A 505 -19.77 9.08 -6.36
C GLU A 505 -19.34 7.83 -5.59
N LEU A 506 -18.79 8.01 -4.38
CA LEU A 506 -18.49 6.95 -3.42
C LEU A 506 -19.07 7.36 -2.07
N MET A 507 -20.18 6.76 -1.65
CA MET A 507 -20.95 7.26 -0.50
C MET A 507 -20.45 6.73 0.84
N GLU A 508 -20.24 5.43 0.92
CA GLU A 508 -19.70 4.73 2.08
C GLU A 508 -18.92 3.50 1.64
N VAL A 509 -17.99 3.04 2.48
CA VAL A 509 -17.17 1.85 2.21
C VAL A 509 -17.24 0.91 3.40
N GLN A 510 -17.54 -0.36 3.15
CA GLN A 510 -17.46 -1.40 4.16
C GLN A 510 -16.00 -1.81 4.40
N LEU A 511 -15.49 -1.49 5.59
CA LEU A 511 -14.18 -1.92 6.06
C LEU A 511 -14.31 -3.23 6.87
N ASN A 512 -13.20 -3.75 7.39
CA ASN A 512 -13.20 -5.04 8.09
C ASN A 512 -13.82 -4.91 9.49
N LEU A 513 -13.63 -3.76 10.13
CA LEU A 513 -13.99 -3.49 11.52
C LEU A 513 -15.08 -2.42 11.64
N SER A 514 -15.34 -1.63 10.58
CA SER A 514 -16.31 -0.54 10.57
C SER A 514 -16.84 -0.22 9.16
N THR A 515 -17.70 0.78 9.06
CA THR A 515 -18.15 1.35 7.79
C THR A 515 -17.69 2.80 7.72
N LEU A 516 -16.95 3.17 6.68
CA LEU A 516 -16.47 4.52 6.47
C LEU A 516 -17.53 5.37 5.77
N LYS A 517 -18.09 6.37 6.46
CA LYS A 517 -19.12 7.28 5.92
C LYS A 517 -18.54 8.64 5.58
N LYS A 518 -17.61 8.66 4.63
CA LYS A 518 -16.89 9.87 4.18
C LYS A 518 -17.06 10.02 2.67
N PRO A 519 -18.19 10.57 2.21
CA PRO A 519 -18.57 10.50 0.81
C PRO A 519 -17.67 11.35 -0.09
N LEU A 520 -17.39 10.83 -1.29
CA LEU A 520 -16.78 11.55 -2.41
C LEU A 520 -17.88 11.82 -3.45
N TYR A 521 -18.03 13.07 -3.87
CA TYR A 521 -19.01 13.47 -4.88
C TYR A 521 -18.33 14.05 -6.11
N ASN A 522 -19.02 14.04 -7.25
CA ASN A 522 -18.58 14.69 -8.48
C ASN A 522 -17.15 14.29 -8.88
N ILE A 523 -16.79 13.00 -8.70
CA ILE A 523 -15.50 12.47 -9.11
C ILE A 523 -15.41 12.61 -10.64
N LYS A 524 -14.40 13.34 -11.10
CA LYS A 524 -14.17 13.63 -12.51
C LYS A 524 -12.70 13.45 -12.83
N GLU A 525 -12.46 12.81 -13.96
CA GLU A 525 -11.16 12.76 -14.59
C GLU A 525 -11.10 13.80 -15.71
N ASP A 526 -10.05 14.62 -15.70
CA ASP A 526 -9.62 15.38 -16.87
C ASP A 526 -8.50 14.59 -17.54
N THR A 527 -8.80 13.96 -18.67
CA THR A 527 -7.84 13.10 -19.37
C THR A 527 -6.76 13.90 -20.12
N ASN A 528 -6.98 15.19 -20.39
CA ASN A 528 -5.99 16.05 -21.02
C ASN A 528 -4.94 16.49 -19.99
N GLU A 529 -5.41 16.97 -18.84
CA GLU A 529 -4.55 17.39 -17.73
C GLU A 529 -4.09 16.20 -16.87
N GLN A 530 -4.67 15.02 -17.06
CA GLN A 530 -4.44 13.79 -16.29
C GLN A 530 -4.72 13.97 -14.79
N THR A 531 -5.72 14.78 -14.44
CA THR A 531 -6.06 15.10 -13.05
C THR A 531 -7.38 14.46 -12.65
N ILE A 532 -7.51 14.15 -11.35
CA ILE A 532 -8.79 13.77 -10.75
C ILE A 532 -9.27 14.91 -9.86
N THR A 533 -10.55 15.23 -9.95
CA THR A 533 -11.23 16.15 -9.02
C THR A 533 -12.42 15.49 -8.34
N PHE A 534 -12.67 15.83 -7.08
CA PHE A 534 -13.87 15.40 -6.35
C PHE A 534 -14.20 16.33 -5.18
N ASP A 535 -15.46 16.36 -4.77
CA ASP A 535 -15.92 17.06 -3.56
C ASP A 535 -16.00 16.10 -2.38
N TYR A 536 -15.29 16.42 -1.31
CA TYR A 536 -15.22 15.60 -0.11
C TYR A 536 -16.30 16.01 0.92
N LEU A 537 -17.00 15.03 1.51
CA LEU A 537 -18.03 15.12 2.57
C LEU A 537 -19.33 15.83 2.23
N LYS A 538 -19.37 16.74 1.25
CA LYS A 538 -20.60 17.45 0.89
C LYS A 538 -20.68 17.68 -0.60
N LYS A 539 -21.78 17.26 -1.21
CA LYS A 539 -22.15 17.65 -2.56
C LYS A 539 -22.42 19.16 -2.55
N PRO A 540 -21.66 19.99 -3.29
CA PRO A 540 -21.99 21.40 -3.39
C PRO A 540 -23.42 21.51 -3.92
N ASN A 541 -24.23 22.36 -3.29
CA ASN A 541 -25.52 22.71 -3.88
C ASN A 541 -25.22 23.24 -5.29
N PRO A 542 -25.99 22.87 -6.34
CA PRO A 542 -25.87 23.53 -7.62
C PRO A 542 -25.94 25.03 -7.34
N THR A 543 -24.86 25.76 -7.66
CA THR A 543 -24.89 27.21 -7.62
C THR A 543 -25.95 27.59 -8.64
N GLY A 544 -27.17 27.84 -8.16
CA GLY A 544 -28.21 28.46 -8.95
C GLY A 544 -27.58 29.68 -9.62
N ILE A 545 -27.94 29.92 -10.88
CA ILE A 545 -27.44 31.05 -11.67
C ILE A 545 -27.33 32.26 -10.75
N SER A 546 -26.10 32.67 -10.45
CA SER A 546 -25.83 33.87 -9.65
C SER A 546 -26.64 34.98 -10.29
N THR A 547 -27.46 35.65 -9.48
CA THR A 547 -28.40 36.71 -9.87
C THR A 547 -27.84 37.47 -11.06
N VAL A 548 -28.42 37.22 -12.24
CA VAL A 548 -28.04 37.93 -13.47
C VAL A 548 -28.22 39.41 -13.15
N SER A 549 -27.12 40.17 -13.12
CA SER A 549 -27.18 41.61 -12.99
C SER A 549 -27.94 42.13 -14.20
N LYS A 550 -29.23 42.44 -14.04
CA LYS A 550 -29.95 43.20 -15.04
C LYS A 550 -29.27 44.55 -15.14
N ASN A 551 -28.69 44.86 -16.29
CA ASN A 551 -28.54 46.25 -16.66
C ASN A 551 -29.96 46.79 -16.83
N ASP A 552 -30.44 47.56 -15.84
CA ASP A 552 -31.76 48.18 -15.87
C ASP A 552 -31.91 49.27 -16.96
N ASN A 553 -30.86 49.47 -17.78
CA ASN A 553 -30.88 50.31 -18.96
C ASN A 553 -30.23 49.60 -20.17
N PRO A 554 -30.93 48.72 -20.89
CA PRO A 554 -30.54 48.39 -22.24
C PRO A 554 -30.99 49.54 -23.14
N THR A 555 -30.05 50.37 -23.60
CA THR A 555 -30.28 51.40 -24.63
C THR A 555 -30.81 50.83 -25.95
N TYR A 556 -30.87 49.50 -26.09
CA TYR A 556 -31.46 48.78 -27.20
C TYR A 556 -32.15 47.51 -26.68
N GLU A 557 -33.48 47.42 -26.77
CA GLU A 557 -34.24 46.25 -26.34
C GLU A 557 -33.97 45.05 -27.27
N ARG A 558 -32.97 44.25 -26.91
CA ARG A 558 -32.62 42.99 -27.58
C ARG A 558 -33.77 41.99 -27.50
N ILE A 559 -34.00 41.29 -28.61
CA ILE A 559 -35.07 40.30 -28.77
C ILE A 559 -34.44 38.91 -28.74
N TYR A 560 -35.07 37.98 -28.02
CA TYR A 560 -34.61 36.60 -27.90
C TYR A 560 -35.74 35.62 -28.15
N THR A 561 -35.43 34.42 -28.64
CA THR A 561 -36.34 33.27 -28.60
C THR A 561 -36.50 32.75 -27.17
N LEU A 562 -37.49 31.88 -26.93
CA LEU A 562 -37.73 31.28 -25.61
C LEU A 562 -36.57 30.40 -25.10
N ASP A 563 -35.77 29.84 -26.02
CA ASP A 563 -34.54 29.09 -25.71
C ASP A 563 -33.28 30.00 -25.64
N GLY A 564 -33.46 31.32 -25.69
CA GLY A 564 -32.40 32.30 -25.41
C GLY A 564 -31.53 32.70 -26.61
N ARG A 565 -31.90 32.36 -27.85
CA ARG A 565 -31.16 32.81 -29.04
C ARG A 565 -31.46 34.27 -29.35
N TYR A 566 -30.44 35.04 -29.66
CA TYR A 566 -30.58 36.46 -30.00
C TYR A 566 -31.14 36.64 -31.42
N MET A 567 -32.20 37.45 -31.55
CA MET A 567 -32.96 37.69 -32.79
C MET A 567 -32.82 39.13 -33.30
N GLY A 568 -31.86 39.91 -32.79
CA GLY A 568 -31.68 41.32 -33.15
C GLY A 568 -32.50 42.27 -32.28
N THR A 569 -32.77 43.47 -32.81
CA THR A 569 -33.53 44.54 -32.13
C THR A 569 -34.77 45.00 -32.92
N ASN A 570 -34.94 44.51 -34.15
CA ASN A 570 -36.02 44.92 -35.04
C ASN A 570 -37.18 43.91 -34.99
N GLU A 571 -38.34 44.33 -34.48
CA GLU A 571 -39.52 43.47 -34.41
C GLU A 571 -40.12 43.16 -35.80
N THR A 572 -39.95 44.03 -36.80
CA THR A 572 -40.60 43.85 -38.12
C THR A 572 -40.02 42.71 -38.94
N GLU A 573 -38.81 42.26 -38.61
CA GLU A 573 -38.10 41.20 -39.32
C GLU A 573 -38.30 39.81 -38.68
N LEU A 574 -39.05 39.72 -37.57
CA LEU A 574 -39.29 38.48 -36.87
C LEU A 574 -40.35 37.62 -37.58
N PRO A 575 -40.09 36.31 -37.81
CA PRO A 575 -41.12 35.34 -38.15
C PRO A 575 -42.21 35.25 -37.07
N LYS A 576 -43.40 34.76 -37.44
CA LYS A 576 -44.49 34.51 -36.48
C LYS A 576 -44.01 33.62 -35.32
N GLY A 577 -44.26 34.05 -34.09
CA GLY A 577 -43.74 33.34 -32.92
C GLY A 577 -43.81 34.12 -31.62
N ILE A 578 -43.29 33.49 -30.56
CA ILE A 578 -43.20 34.07 -29.21
C ILE A 578 -41.74 34.38 -28.91
N TYR A 579 -41.49 35.63 -28.53
CA TYR A 579 -40.16 36.15 -28.24
C TYR A 579 -40.13 36.83 -26.87
N ILE A 580 -38.92 37.10 -26.37
CA ILE A 580 -38.66 37.85 -25.15
C ILE A 580 -37.95 39.15 -25.55
N LYS A 581 -38.54 40.30 -25.24
CA LYS A 581 -37.97 41.62 -25.46
C LYS A 581 -38.06 42.42 -24.17
N GLY A 582 -36.93 42.95 -23.69
CA GLY A 582 -36.90 43.70 -22.42
C GLY A 582 -37.43 42.90 -21.20
N GLY A 583 -37.33 41.56 -21.23
CA GLY A 583 -37.87 40.69 -20.19
C GLY A 583 -39.39 40.50 -20.22
N LYS A 584 -40.08 40.97 -21.26
CA LYS A 584 -41.52 40.77 -21.49
C LYS A 584 -41.74 39.88 -22.71
N LYS A 585 -42.88 39.19 -22.71
CA LYS A 585 -43.35 38.39 -23.85
C LYS A 585 -43.75 39.32 -25.00
N LEU A 586 -43.19 39.08 -26.18
CA LEU A 586 -43.59 39.67 -27.46
C LEU A 586 -44.21 38.56 -28.32
N MET A 587 -45.33 38.84 -28.99
CA MET A 587 -45.94 37.92 -29.96
C MET A 587 -45.99 38.60 -31.33
N LYS A 588 -45.56 37.88 -32.36
CA LYS A 588 -45.50 38.32 -33.75
C LYS A 588 -46.39 37.49 -34.65
#